data_AF-W2SFQ4-F1
#
_entry.id   AF-W2SFQ4-F1
#
_cell.length_a   1.000
_cell.length_b   1.000
_cell.length_c   1.000
_cell.angle_alpha   90.00
_cell.angle_beta   90.00
_cell.angle_gamma   90.00
#
_symmetry.space_group_name_H-M   'P 1'
#
loop_
_entity.id
_entity.type
_entity.pdbx_description
1 polymer ?
#
loop_
_entity_poly.entity_id
_entity_poly.type
_entity_poly.pdbx_seq_one_letter_code
_entity_poly.pdbx_strand_id
1 'polypeptide(L)'
;MVSQAVLYAAHVLPVGLLWLACVTGFFPLMKLGPDCDCFRHVVLYAPIYAVLLLGIYAMASVVHGVLTFNDCQAAREELVKEIKEAREDLKKRKII
;
A
#
# COMPACT_ATOMS: atom_id res chain seq x y z
N MET A 1 10.05 -9.06 -18.39
CA MET A 1 8.89 -9.71 -17.71
C MET A 1 9.31 -10.82 -16.76
N VAL A 2 10.26 -11.71 -17.13
CA VAL A 2 10.74 -12.81 -16.25
C VAL A 2 11.41 -12.32 -14.96
N SER A 3 12.19 -11.24 -15.02
CA SER A 3 12.95 -10.73 -13.85
C SER A 3 12.06 -10.35 -12.65
N GLN A 4 10.92 -9.69 -12.90
CA GLN A 4 9.99 -9.29 -11.84
C GLN A 4 9.31 -10.51 -11.20
N ALA A 5 8.85 -11.46 -12.02
CA ALA A 5 8.20 -12.68 -11.52
C ALA A 5 9.14 -13.52 -10.64
N VAL A 6 10.42 -13.64 -11.01
CA VAL A 6 11.44 -14.33 -10.22
C VAL A 6 11.69 -13.62 -8.89
N LEU A 7 11.73 -12.29 -8.91
CA LEU A 7 11.91 -11.50 -7.69
C LEU A 7 10.73 -11.69 -6.73
N TYR A 8 9.50 -11.67 -7.23
CA TYR A 8 8.31 -11.91 -6.41
C TYR A 8 8.24 -13.33 -5.88
N ALA A 9 8.55 -14.33 -6.72
CA ALA A 9 8.60 -15.73 -6.30
C ALA A 9 9.64 -15.94 -5.18
N ALA A 10 10.80 -15.30 -5.28
CA ALA A 10 11.86 -15.40 -4.27
C ALA A 10 11.43 -14.90 -2.88
N HIS A 11 10.49 -13.96 -2.78
CA HIS A 11 10.01 -13.44 -1.50
C HIS A 11 8.73 -14.12 -1.01
N VAL A 12 7.80 -14.46 -1.92
CA VAL A 12 6.49 -15.02 -1.56
C VAL A 12 6.61 -16.51 -1.19
N LEU A 13 7.45 -17.26 -1.91
CA LEU A 13 7.66 -18.69 -1.65
C LEU A 13 8.19 -18.99 -0.24
N PRO A 14 9.26 -18.35 0.27
CA PRO A 14 9.75 -18.65 1.62
C PRO A 14 8.74 -18.28 2.71
N VAL A 15 7.95 -17.22 2.52
CA VAL A 15 6.89 -16.83 3.48
C VAL A 15 5.77 -17.88 3.51
N GLY A 16 5.33 -18.36 2.33
CA GLY A 16 4.36 -19.44 2.24
C GLY A 16 4.86 -20.76 2.82
N LEU A 17 6.14 -21.10 2.55
CA LEU A 17 6.79 -22.29 3.11
C LEU A 17 6.94 -22.20 4.63
N LEU A 18 7.29 -21.02 5.16
CA LEU A 18 7.36 -20.79 6.61
C LEU A 18 5.99 -20.97 7.28
N TRP A 19 4.92 -20.45 6.67
CA TRP A 19 3.56 -20.66 7.17
C TRP A 19 3.18 -22.14 7.18
N LEU A 20 3.45 -22.88 6.10
CA LEU A 20 3.22 -24.32 6.03
C LEU A 20 4.04 -25.09 7.09
N ALA A 21 5.30 -24.69 7.33
CA ALA A 21 6.14 -25.28 8.38
C ALA A 21 5.59 -25.03 9.78
N CYS A 22 4.99 -23.85 10.02
CA CYS A 22 4.31 -23.52 11.27
C CYS A 22 3.01 -24.34 11.44
N VAL A 23 2.21 -24.52 10.38
CA VAL A 23 0.95 -25.29 10.43
C VAL A 23 1.18 -26.79 10.60
N THR A 24 2.23 -27.34 9.97
CA THR A 24 2.60 -28.77 10.06
C THR A 24 3.29 -29.14 11.38
N GLY A 25 3.55 -28.16 12.27
CA GLY A 25 4.17 -28.40 13.57
C GLY A 25 5.65 -28.81 13.48
N PHE A 26 6.31 -28.54 12.34
CA PHE A 26 7.73 -28.82 12.15
C PHE A 26 8.61 -28.03 13.13
N PHE A 27 8.19 -26.81 13.46
CA PHE A 27 8.72 -26.05 14.59
C PHE A 27 7.89 -26.32 15.85
N PRO A 28 8.51 -26.68 17.00
CA PRO A 28 7.80 -26.82 18.27
C PRO A 28 7.30 -25.48 18.84
N LEU A 29 7.31 -24.38 18.09
CA LEU A 29 6.80 -23.05 18.51
C LEU A 29 5.38 -23.13 19.08
N MET A 30 4.56 -24.03 18.53
CA MET A 30 3.18 -24.24 18.98
C MET A 30 3.07 -24.97 20.33
N LYS A 31 4.13 -25.67 20.77
CA LYS A 31 4.24 -26.32 22.09
C LYS A 31 4.87 -25.42 23.17
N LEU A 32 5.48 -24.31 22.76
CA LEU A 32 6.22 -23.39 23.64
C LEU A 32 5.36 -22.17 24.01
N GLY A 33 4.32 -21.90 23.22
CA GLY A 33 3.32 -20.88 23.49
C GLY A 33 2.24 -21.35 24.48
N PRO A 34 1.38 -20.42 24.95
CA PRO A 34 0.24 -20.77 25.81
C PRO A 34 -0.70 -21.75 25.09
N ASP A 35 -1.11 -22.82 25.79
CA ASP A 35 -2.08 -23.84 25.34
C ASP A 35 -3.50 -23.25 25.22
N CYS A 36 -3.66 -22.23 24.39
CA CYS A 36 -4.93 -21.58 24.12
C CYS A 36 -5.33 -21.89 22.68
N ASP A 37 -6.49 -22.53 22.49
CA ASP A 37 -7.05 -22.86 21.18
C ASP A 37 -7.13 -21.63 20.24
N CYS A 38 -7.27 -20.43 20.81
CA CYS A 38 -7.26 -19.16 20.08
C CYS A 38 -5.96 -18.95 19.29
N PHE A 39 -4.79 -19.27 19.86
CA PHE A 39 -3.50 -19.08 19.19
C PHE A 39 -3.37 -19.98 17.97
N ARG A 40 -3.86 -21.23 18.08
CA ARG A 40 -3.89 -22.17 16.96
C ARG A 40 -4.79 -21.70 15.82
N HIS A 41 -5.96 -21.13 16.15
CA HIS A 41 -6.84 -20.54 15.14
C HIS A 41 -6.21 -19.32 14.45
N VAL A 42 -5.51 -18.46 15.19
CA VAL A 42 -4.83 -17.30 14.62
C VAL A 42 -3.72 -17.71 13.65
N VAL A 43 -2.91 -18.71 13.98
CA VAL A 43 -1.86 -19.23 13.09
C VAL A 43 -2.44 -19.87 11.82
N LEU A 44 -3.53 -20.63 11.96
CA LEU A 44 -4.20 -21.28 10.84
C LEU A 44 -4.81 -20.27 9.87
N TYR A 45 -5.44 -19.21 10.39
CA TYR A 45 -6.07 -18.15 9.58
C TYR A 45 -5.19 -16.91 9.36
N ALA A 46 -3.91 -16.99 9.72
CA ALA A 46 -2.92 -15.92 9.53
C ALA A 46 -2.94 -15.29 8.12
N PRO A 47 -2.97 -16.05 7.00
CA PRO A 47 -3.02 -15.44 5.66
C PRO A 47 -4.29 -14.61 5.43
N ILE A 48 -5.43 -14.99 6.01
CA ILE A 48 -6.68 -14.25 5.88
C ILE A 48 -6.58 -12.92 6.64
N TYR A 49 -6.07 -12.97 7.87
CA TYR A 49 -5.83 -11.76 8.67
C TYR A 49 -4.84 -10.81 7.98
N ALA A 50 -3.79 -11.34 7.35
CA ALA A 50 -2.83 -10.54 6.60
C ALA A 50 -3.48 -9.78 5.42
N VAL A 51 -4.32 -10.45 4.62
CA VAL A 51 -5.06 -9.81 3.52
C VAL A 51 -6.02 -8.74 4.04
N LEU A 52 -6.73 -9.02 5.13
CA LEU A 52 -7.66 -8.08 5.73
C LEU A 52 -6.96 -6.81 6.24
N LEU A 53 -5.84 -6.96 6.96
CA LEU A 53 -5.05 -5.83 7.44
C LEU A 53 -4.45 -5.01 6.29
N LEU A 54 -3.97 -5.68 5.23
CA LEU A 54 -3.43 -5.01 4.05
C LEU A 54 -4.54 -4.26 3.30
N GLY A 55 -5.75 -4.82 3.24
CA GLY A 55 -6.93 -4.15 2.70
C GLY A 55 -7.31 -2.89 3.50
N ILE A 56 -7.35 -2.97 4.84
CA ILE A 56 -7.60 -1.81 5.70
C ILE A 56 -6.51 -0.75 5.51
N TYR A 57 -5.24 -1.16 5.46
CA TYR A 57 -4.12 -0.25 5.20
C TYR A 57 -4.26 0.45 3.85
N ALA A 58 -4.62 -0.28 2.80
CA ALA A 58 -4.85 0.29 1.47
C ALA A 58 -6.03 1.28 1.46
N MET A 59 -7.12 0.96 2.14
CA MET A 59 -8.23 1.91 2.30
C MET A 59 -7.80 3.16 3.07
N ALA A 60 -7.10 3.00 4.18
CA ALA A 60 -6.61 4.10 5.00
C ALA A 60 -5.64 4.99 4.23
N SER A 61 -4.74 4.41 3.42
CA SER A 61 -3.79 5.19 2.62
C SER A 61 -4.48 5.99 1.52
N VAL A 62 -5.51 5.42 0.88
CA VAL A 62 -6.35 6.14 -0.09
C VAL A 62 -7.10 7.28 0.59
N VAL A 63 -7.77 7.02 1.72
CA VAL A 63 -8.48 8.07 2.48
C VAL A 63 -7.53 9.18 2.92
N HIS A 64 -6.36 8.82 3.45
CA HIS A 64 -5.32 9.78 3.80
C HIS A 64 -4.85 10.58 2.59
N GLY A 65 -4.64 9.93 1.44
CA GLY A 65 -4.28 10.59 0.19
C GLY A 65 -5.36 11.56 -0.29
N VAL A 66 -6.64 11.20 -0.17
CA VAL A 66 -7.78 12.07 -0.53
C VAL A 66 -7.90 13.26 0.41
N LEU A 67 -7.73 13.06 1.72
CA LEU A 67 -7.75 14.14 2.71
C LEU A 67 -6.59 15.12 2.48
N THR A 68 -5.41 14.62 2.12
CA THR A 68 -4.20 15.42 1.88
C THR A 68 -4.14 16.02 0.47
N PHE A 69 -4.99 15.59 -0.46
CA PHE A 69 -5.06 16.15 -1.83
C PHE A 69 -5.50 17.64 -1.88
N ASN A 70 -5.91 18.23 -0.74
CA ASN A 70 -6.28 19.64 -0.62
C ASN A 70 -5.10 20.62 -0.81
N ASP A 71 -3.85 20.15 -0.87
CA ASP A 71 -2.65 20.98 -1.07
C ASP A 71 -2.45 21.51 -2.52
N CYS A 72 -3.40 21.26 -3.43
CA CYS A 72 -3.35 21.84 -4.78
C CYS A 72 -3.68 23.35 -4.82
N GLN A 73 -3.86 24.02 -3.68
CA GLN A 73 -4.06 25.47 -3.64
C GLN A 73 -2.83 26.23 -4.14
N ALA A 74 -1.63 25.88 -3.66
CA ALA A 74 -0.39 26.56 -4.06
C ALA A 74 -0.09 26.37 -5.56
N ALA A 75 -0.22 25.14 -6.06
CA ALA A 75 -0.03 24.84 -7.48
C ALA A 75 -1.09 25.52 -8.37
N ARG A 76 -2.33 25.68 -7.87
CA ARG A 76 -3.40 26.41 -8.57
C ARG A 76 -3.13 27.92 -8.63
N GLU A 77 -2.63 28.51 -7.55
CA GLU A 77 -2.28 29.94 -7.51
C GLU A 77 -1.14 30.27 -8.47
N GLU A 78 -0.11 29.43 -8.50
CA GLU A 78 1.01 29.56 -9.45
C GLU A 78 0.51 29.45 -10.90
N LEU A 79 -0.31 28.44 -11.21
CA LEU A 79 -0.88 28.29 -12.56
C LEU A 79 -1.77 29.47 -12.97
N VAL A 80 -2.58 30.00 -12.06
CA VAL A 80 -3.47 31.15 -12.36
C VAL A 80 -2.65 32.40 -12.63
N LYS A 81 -1.51 32.57 -11.94
CA LYS A 81 -0.58 33.67 -12.19
C LYS A 81 0.04 33.56 -13.58
N GLU A 82 0.53 32.38 -13.98
CA GLU A 82 1.07 32.13 -15.32
C GLU A 82 0.03 32.39 -16.42
N ILE A 83 -1.22 31.97 -16.22
CA ILE A 83 -2.31 32.25 -17.17
C ILE A 83 -2.54 33.75 -17.31
N LYS A 84 -2.48 34.51 -16.20
CA LYS A 84 -2.71 35.95 -16.23
C LYS A 84 -1.59 36.68 -16.98
N GLU A 85 -0.34 36.31 -16.74
CA GLU A 85 0.82 36.84 -17.46
C GLU A 85 0.75 36.51 -18.96
N ALA A 86 0.44 35.26 -19.32
CA ALA A 86 0.27 34.86 -20.71
C ALA A 86 -0.87 35.63 -21.41
N ARG A 87 -1.99 35.88 -20.72
CA ARG A 87 -3.10 36.69 -21.27
C ARG A 87 -2.71 38.15 -21.48
N GLU A 88 -1.94 38.74 -20.58
CA GLU A 88 -1.44 40.11 -20.76
C GLU A 88 -0.47 40.22 -21.93
N ASP A 89 0.40 39.23 -22.11
CA ASP A 89 1.32 39.18 -23.25
C ASP A 89 0.61 39.00 -24.59
N LEU A 90 -0.44 38.18 -24.64
CA LEU A 90 -1.28 38.04 -25.83
C LEU A 90 -2.03 39.35 -26.16
N LYS A 91 -2.50 40.08 -25.15
CA LYS A 91 -3.10 41.42 -25.32
C LYS A 91 -2.10 42.44 -25.83
N LYS A 92 -0.87 42.47 -25.29
CA LYS A 92 0.21 43.34 -25.78
C LYS A 92 0.54 43.06 -27.25
N ARG A 93 0.51 41.78 -27.64
CA ARG A 93 0.73 41.34 -29.03
C ARG A 93 -0.49 41.56 -29.94
N LYS A 94 -1.63 42.04 -29.41
CA LYS A 94 -2.91 42.24 -30.11
C LYS A 94 -3.45 40.97 -30.80
N ILE A 95 -3.12 39.81 -30.23
CA ILE A 95 -3.60 38.50 -30.72
C ILE A 95 -5.01 38.23 -30.16
N ILE A 96 -5.32 38.77 -28.98
CA ILE A 96 -6.61 38.76 -28.27
C ILE A 96 -6.82 40.15 -27.67
#